data_AF-G5GIR7-F1
#
_entry.id   AF-G5GIR7-F1
#
_cell.length_a   1.000
_cell.length_b   1.000
_cell.length_c   1.000
_cell.angle_alpha   90.00
_cell.angle_beta   90.00
_cell.angle_gamma   90.00
#
_symmetry.space_group_name_H-M   'P 1'
#
loop_
_entity.id
_entity.type
_entity.pdbx_description
1 polymer ?
#
loop_
_entity_poly.entity_id
_entity_poly.type
_entity_poly.pdbx_seq_one_letter_code
_entity_poly.pdbx_strand_id
1 'polypeptide(L)'
;MKKMIKPMLAFSLIIMGVIVLVKINKIWALNPEQNLNETSVLKSKKNLNVEYFINNIDSDTTYEDLEREIGPFTGSIGSGIVRDYYKAEDLFFLDNWLIGSSAKGPGIFEVEDMSGKYKGLVMYIEKYFKSTEYIKKLFAEKKIISDANKIEIKPRQFFDLNDEYTYEDIENLYGQPHGITDNNRIYYHINSYYVFFPVDFSSNQESKLNYIDLYSEDGKFKCRIQYAPRFINNSSNLLYD
;
A
#
# COMPACT_ATOMS: atom_id res chain seq x y z
N MET A 1 -45.90 -7.10 22.77
CA MET A 1 -44.55 -7.05 22.14
C MET A 1 -43.52 -7.67 23.08
N LYS A 2 -43.07 -8.91 22.83
CA LYS A 2 -41.91 -9.52 23.53
C LYS A 2 -40.71 -9.54 22.58
N LYS A 3 -39.64 -8.87 23.03
CA LYS A 3 -38.41 -8.49 22.31
C LYS A 3 -37.62 -9.70 21.74
N MET A 4 -37.32 -9.67 20.44
CA MET A 4 -36.40 -10.58 19.70
C MET A 4 -34.91 -10.30 19.97
N ILE A 5 -34.50 -10.07 21.23
CA ILE A 5 -33.10 -9.68 21.54
C ILE A 5 -32.17 -10.88 21.76
N LYS A 6 -32.71 -12.08 21.99
CA LYS A 6 -31.90 -13.28 22.33
C LYS A 6 -31.05 -13.88 21.19
N PRO A 7 -31.49 -13.96 19.92
CA PRO A 7 -30.67 -14.64 18.89
C PRO A 7 -29.45 -13.81 18.46
N MET A 8 -29.53 -12.48 18.52
CA MET A 8 -28.47 -11.58 18.07
C MET A 8 -27.27 -11.56 19.04
N LEU A 9 -27.52 -11.66 20.35
CA LEU A 9 -26.46 -11.80 21.36
C LEU A 9 -25.76 -13.16 21.29
N ALA A 10 -26.52 -14.23 21.05
CA ALA A 10 -25.96 -15.58 20.89
C ALA A 10 -25.04 -15.67 19.66
N PHE A 11 -25.43 -15.04 18.54
CA PHE A 11 -24.60 -15.00 17.33
C PHE A 11 -23.29 -14.22 17.55
N SER A 12 -23.35 -13.10 18.29
CA SER A 12 -22.17 -12.32 18.66
C SER A 12 -21.18 -13.11 19.54
N LEU A 13 -21.69 -13.88 20.52
CA LEU A 13 -20.86 -14.74 21.37
C LEU A 13 -20.20 -15.89 20.60
N ILE A 14 -20.89 -16.46 19.61
CA ILE A 14 -20.32 -17.52 18.75
C ILE A 14 -19.19 -16.95 17.89
N ILE A 15 -19.37 -15.77 17.28
CA ILE A 15 -18.32 -15.11 16.49
C ILE A 15 -17.10 -14.78 17.36
N MET A 16 -17.31 -14.22 18.55
CA MET A 16 -16.23 -13.97 19.52
C MET A 16 -15.49 -15.26 19.90
N GLY A 17 -16.21 -16.36 20.15
CA GLY A 17 -15.61 -17.65 20.47
C GLY A 17 -14.74 -18.20 19.34
N VAL A 18 -15.20 -18.11 18.09
CA VAL A 18 -14.43 -18.54 16.91
C VAL A 18 -13.17 -17.69 16.72
N ILE A 19 -13.26 -16.36 16.91
CA ILE A 19 -12.10 -15.46 16.80
C ILE A 19 -11.04 -15.80 17.86
N VAL A 20 -11.46 -16.04 19.11
CA VAL A 20 -10.56 -16.44 20.19
C VAL A 20 -9.92 -17.81 19.88
N LEU A 21 -10.69 -18.76 19.34
CA LEU A 21 -10.18 -20.07 18.96
C LEU A 21 -9.12 -19.98 17.86
N VAL A 22 -9.36 -19.18 16.81
CA VAL A 22 -8.39 -18.95 15.72
C VAL A 22 -7.13 -18.26 16.24
N LYS A 23 -7.24 -17.29 17.16
CA LYS A 23 -6.08 -16.66 17.82
C LYS A 23 -5.28 -17.67 18.63
N ILE A 24 -5.93 -18.50 19.43
CA ILE A 24 -5.24 -19.55 20.21
C ILE A 24 -4.56 -20.54 19.27
N ASN A 25 -5.21 -20.94 18.18
CA ASN A 25 -4.63 -21.84 17.18
C ASN A 25 -3.42 -21.21 16.48
N LYS A 26 -3.46 -19.91 16.16
CA LYS A 26 -2.33 -19.17 15.60
C LYS A 26 -1.17 -19.09 16.60
N ILE A 27 -1.46 -18.83 17.88
CA ILE A 27 -0.46 -18.78 18.96
C ILE A 27 0.15 -20.17 19.23
N TRP A 28 -0.65 -21.23 19.17
CA TRP A 28 -0.18 -22.61 19.35
C TRP A 28 0.61 -23.13 18.14
N ALA A 29 0.21 -22.77 16.91
CA ALA A 29 0.98 -23.07 15.71
C ALA A 29 2.35 -22.35 15.71
N LEU A 30 2.43 -21.18 16.35
CA LEU A 30 3.68 -20.44 16.56
C LEU A 30 4.53 -20.96 17.73
N ASN A 31 4.10 -22.02 18.42
CA ASN A 31 4.80 -22.53 19.59
C ASN A 31 4.87 -24.08 19.63
N PRO A 32 5.58 -24.74 18.68
CA PRO A 32 6.08 -26.07 18.91
C PRO A 32 7.43 -25.95 19.61
N GLU A 33 7.45 -26.22 20.91
CA GLU A 33 8.62 -26.59 21.73
C GLU A 33 9.99 -25.93 21.40
N GLN A 34 10.38 -25.09 22.36
CA GLN A 34 11.71 -24.55 22.62
C GLN A 34 12.88 -25.43 22.11
N ASN A 35 13.49 -25.01 21.00
CA ASN A 35 14.93 -25.15 20.83
C ASN A 35 15.57 -23.78 21.09
N LEU A 36 15.77 -23.53 22.39
CA LEU A 36 16.65 -22.50 22.91
C LEU A 36 18.09 -22.87 22.51
N ASN A 37 18.52 -22.48 21.32
CA ASN A 37 19.96 -22.30 21.09
C ASN A 37 20.24 -21.20 20.05
N GLU A 38 20.57 -20.02 20.59
CA GLU A 38 21.65 -19.16 20.10
C GLU A 38 21.63 -18.74 18.62
N THR A 39 20.65 -17.91 18.18
CA THR A 39 20.92 -16.85 17.15
C THR A 39 19.81 -15.81 16.91
N SER A 40 18.83 -15.57 17.78
CA SER A 40 17.94 -14.39 17.63
C SER A 40 18.61 -13.11 18.17
N VAL A 41 19.79 -12.86 17.62
CA VAL A 41 20.59 -11.66 17.77
C VAL A 41 19.73 -10.46 17.33
N LEU A 42 19.54 -9.56 18.29
CA LEU A 42 19.01 -8.21 18.14
C LEU A 42 17.54 -8.07 17.67
N LYS A 43 16.69 -7.77 18.66
CA LYS A 43 15.63 -6.77 18.58
C LYS A 43 16.19 -5.44 18.02
N SER A 44 16.54 -5.35 16.75
CA SER A 44 16.64 -4.05 16.12
C SER A 44 15.22 -3.60 15.87
N LYS A 45 14.71 -2.77 16.78
CA LYS A 45 13.63 -1.84 16.47
C LYS A 45 14.19 -0.91 15.38
N LYS A 46 14.30 -1.41 14.14
CA LYS A 46 14.66 -0.60 12.98
C LYS A 46 13.72 0.59 13.03
N ASN A 47 14.24 1.79 12.86
CA ASN A 47 13.40 2.92 12.56
C ASN A 47 12.81 2.65 11.17
N LEU A 48 11.66 1.98 11.16
CA LEU A 48 10.91 1.69 9.96
C LEU A 48 10.53 3.03 9.33
N ASN A 49 10.83 3.18 8.05
CA ASN A 49 10.53 4.38 7.29
C ASN A 49 9.59 4.02 6.13
N VAL A 50 9.01 5.05 5.51
CA VAL A 50 8.09 4.85 4.38
C VAL A 50 8.80 4.19 3.19
N GLU A 51 10.08 4.49 3.00
CA GLU A 51 10.88 3.94 1.90
C GLU A 51 10.94 2.41 1.91
N TYR A 52 10.98 1.78 3.10
CA TYR A 52 10.94 0.32 3.23
C TYR A 52 9.68 -0.27 2.59
N PHE A 53 8.51 0.34 2.84
CA PHE A 53 7.25 -0.13 2.29
C PHE A 53 7.22 -0.01 0.77
N ILE A 54 7.88 0.99 0.20
CA ILE A 54 7.94 1.17 -1.26
C ILE A 54 8.94 0.17 -1.89
N ASN A 55 10.11 -0.04 -1.27
CA ASN A 55 11.22 -0.73 -1.92
C ASN A 55 11.31 -2.23 -1.64
N ASN A 56 10.91 -2.65 -0.44
CA ASN A 56 11.21 -3.96 0.09
C ASN A 56 9.99 -4.89 0.16
N ILE A 57 8.80 -4.37 -0.14
CA ILE A 57 7.56 -5.15 -0.19
C ILE A 57 7.14 -5.31 -1.65
N ASP A 58 6.72 -6.50 -2.01
CA ASP A 58 6.14 -6.83 -3.31
C ASP A 58 4.96 -7.81 -3.17
N SER A 59 4.43 -8.29 -4.30
CA SER A 59 3.28 -9.20 -4.33
C SER A 59 3.53 -10.56 -3.69
N ASP A 60 4.80 -10.98 -3.57
CA ASP A 60 5.18 -12.28 -3.05
C ASP A 60 5.58 -12.23 -1.57
N THR A 61 5.82 -11.02 -1.04
CA THR A 61 6.17 -10.78 0.36
C THR A 61 5.10 -11.32 1.31
N THR A 62 5.51 -12.16 2.25
CA THR A 62 4.62 -12.76 3.24
C THR A 62 4.62 -12.03 4.58
N TYR A 63 3.62 -12.29 5.44
CA TYR A 63 3.67 -11.77 6.82
C TYR A 63 4.83 -12.38 7.63
N GLU A 64 5.23 -13.63 7.34
CA GLU A 64 6.40 -14.26 7.95
C GLU A 64 7.70 -13.57 7.50
N ASP A 65 7.78 -13.14 6.24
CA ASP A 65 8.91 -12.34 5.74
C ASP A 65 8.98 -11.00 6.48
N LEU A 66 7.85 -10.29 6.63
CA LEU A 66 7.81 -9.04 7.39
C LEU A 66 8.22 -9.24 8.86
N GLU A 67 7.68 -10.27 9.52
CA GLU A 67 8.04 -10.57 10.92
C GLU A 67 9.53 -10.89 11.07
N ARG A 68 10.11 -11.61 10.10
CA ARG A 68 11.54 -11.91 10.06
C ARG A 68 12.41 -10.67 9.81
N GLU A 69 11.99 -9.76 8.94
CA GLU A 69 12.84 -8.67 8.43
C GLU A 69 12.75 -7.37 9.24
N ILE A 70 11.56 -7.07 9.76
CA ILE A 70 11.26 -5.84 10.51
C ILE A 70 10.63 -6.10 11.88
N GLY A 71 10.33 -7.35 12.22
CA GLY A 71 9.75 -7.74 13.50
C GLY A 71 8.22 -7.80 13.48
N PRO A 72 7.60 -8.14 14.62
CA PRO A 72 6.14 -8.27 14.71
C PRO A 72 5.45 -6.92 14.44
N PHE A 73 4.15 -6.98 14.14
CA PHE A 73 3.31 -5.80 14.01
C PHE A 73 3.48 -4.84 15.20
N THR A 74 3.42 -3.54 14.93
CA THR A 74 3.57 -2.49 15.96
C THR A 74 2.42 -2.53 16.96
N GLY A 75 1.22 -2.87 16.50
CA GLY A 75 0.05 -3.06 17.34
C GLY A 75 -1.17 -3.43 16.51
N SER A 76 -2.33 -3.41 17.15
CA SER A 76 -3.62 -3.63 16.49
C SER A 76 -4.64 -2.56 16.88
N ILE A 77 -5.57 -2.23 15.98
CA ILE A 77 -6.62 -1.23 16.20
C ILE A 77 -7.99 -1.74 15.72
N GLY A 78 -9.07 -1.23 16.31
CA GLY A 78 -10.45 -1.46 15.90
C GLY A 78 -11.34 -2.09 16.99
N SER A 79 -12.64 -1.77 16.95
CA SER A 79 -13.67 -2.44 17.75
C SER A 79 -14.55 -3.29 16.83
N GLY A 80 -14.36 -4.61 16.86
CA GLY A 80 -15.05 -5.57 15.98
C GLY A 80 -14.08 -6.26 15.02
N ILE A 81 -13.64 -5.56 13.99
CA ILE A 81 -12.57 -6.04 13.09
C ILE A 81 -11.25 -5.44 13.58
N VAL A 82 -10.43 -6.27 14.21
CA VAL A 82 -9.08 -5.88 14.66
C VAL A 82 -8.14 -5.95 13.47
N ARG A 83 -7.43 -4.87 13.19
CA ARG A 83 -6.43 -4.78 12.12
C ARG A 83 -5.05 -4.62 12.74
N ASP A 84 -4.11 -5.43 12.30
CA ASP A 84 -2.71 -5.28 12.65
C ASP A 84 -2.08 -4.16 11.81
N TYR A 85 -1.12 -3.45 12.38
CA TYR A 85 -0.46 -2.35 11.67
C TYR A 85 1.04 -2.30 11.95
N TYR A 86 1.76 -1.73 10.99
CA TYR A 86 3.13 -1.25 11.18
C TYR A 86 3.14 0.27 11.25
N LYS A 87 3.96 0.82 12.15
CA LYS A 87 4.19 2.27 12.21
C LYS A 87 5.51 2.59 11.51
N ALA A 88 5.45 3.49 10.53
CA ALA A 88 6.62 4.12 9.93
C ALA A 88 6.39 5.62 9.88
N GLU A 89 7.33 6.37 10.46
CA GLU A 89 7.21 7.83 10.61
C GLU A 89 5.88 8.21 11.34
N ASP A 90 5.07 9.07 10.75
CA ASP A 90 3.75 9.49 11.21
C ASP A 90 2.58 8.74 10.53
N LEU A 91 2.88 7.62 9.85
CA LEU A 91 1.90 6.79 9.15
C LEU A 91 1.70 5.43 9.81
N PHE A 92 0.46 4.94 9.71
CA PHE A 92 0.06 3.58 10.00
C PHE A 92 -0.18 2.83 8.70
N PHE A 93 0.55 1.73 8.49
CA PHE A 93 0.32 0.78 7.41
C PHE A 93 -0.52 -0.36 7.97
N LEU A 94 -1.83 -0.25 7.80
CA LEU A 94 -2.83 -1.18 8.32
C LEU A 94 -3.10 -2.30 7.33
N ASP A 95 -3.11 -3.50 7.85
CA ASP A 95 -3.45 -4.68 7.10
C ASP A 95 -4.90 -4.61 6.55
N ASN A 96 -5.07 -4.89 5.26
CA ASN A 96 -6.35 -4.75 4.56
C ASN A 96 -6.95 -6.11 4.20
N TRP A 97 -7.72 -6.66 5.14
CA TRP A 97 -8.26 -8.03 5.03
C TRP A 97 -9.41 -8.17 4.02
N LEU A 98 -9.98 -7.06 3.56
CA LEU A 98 -11.17 -7.06 2.70
C LEU A 98 -10.86 -7.43 1.25
N ILE A 99 -9.62 -7.23 0.79
CA ILE A 99 -9.27 -7.28 -0.63
C ILE A 99 -7.94 -7.99 -0.76
N GLY A 100 -8.03 -9.32 -0.76
CA GLY A 100 -6.88 -10.17 -1.01
C GLY A 100 -5.96 -10.35 0.18
N SER A 101 -6.49 -10.58 1.39
CA SER A 101 -5.75 -11.39 2.37
C SER A 101 -5.59 -12.79 1.79
N SER A 102 -4.65 -12.96 0.86
CA SER A 102 -4.06 -14.27 0.73
C SER A 102 -3.47 -14.57 2.10
N ALA A 103 -3.64 -15.78 2.62
CA ALA A 103 -3.01 -16.20 3.87
C ALA A 103 -1.47 -16.08 3.85
N LYS A 104 -0.89 -15.59 2.75
CA LYS A 104 0.54 -15.45 2.50
C LYS A 104 1.05 -14.07 2.90
N GLY A 105 0.44 -12.94 2.52
CA GLY A 105 1.03 -11.61 2.82
C GLY A 105 0.12 -10.42 2.47
N PRO A 106 0.57 -9.18 2.75
CA PRO A 106 -0.32 -8.02 2.80
C PRO A 106 -0.95 -7.68 1.47
N GLY A 107 -0.24 -7.73 0.34
CA GLY A 107 -0.75 -7.39 -1.01
C GLY A 107 -1.20 -5.94 -1.20
N ILE A 108 -1.89 -5.37 -0.21
CA ILE A 108 -2.41 -4.02 -0.07
C ILE A 108 -2.29 -3.62 1.41
N PHE A 109 -1.73 -2.44 1.69
CA PHE A 109 -1.91 -1.76 2.98
C PHE A 109 -2.89 -0.60 2.84
N GLU A 110 -3.75 -0.42 3.84
CA GLU A 110 -4.42 0.87 4.06
C GLU A 110 -3.46 1.77 4.82
N VAL A 111 -3.32 3.01 4.37
CA VAL A 111 -2.37 3.97 4.97
C VAL A 111 -3.15 5.12 5.59
N GLU A 112 -2.96 5.28 6.89
CA GLU A 112 -3.57 6.37 7.67
C GLU A 112 -2.50 7.24 8.31
N ASP A 113 -2.74 8.55 8.32
CA ASP A 113 -1.94 9.47 9.13
C ASP A 113 -2.38 9.44 10.60
N MET A 114 -1.54 9.92 11.51
CA MET A 114 -1.89 9.98 12.95
C MET A 114 -3.12 10.84 13.25
N SER A 115 -3.58 11.68 12.32
CA SER A 115 -4.80 12.47 12.46
C SER A 115 -6.08 11.74 12.01
N GLY A 116 -5.94 10.57 11.36
CA GLY A 116 -7.02 9.76 10.81
C GLY A 116 -7.74 10.39 9.62
N LYS A 117 -7.15 11.43 9.01
CA LYS A 117 -7.75 12.22 7.93
C LYS A 117 -7.31 11.73 6.55
N TYR A 118 -6.06 11.27 6.42
CA TYR A 118 -5.60 10.65 5.18
C TYR A 118 -5.93 9.17 5.20
N LYS A 119 -6.56 8.68 4.13
CA LYS A 119 -6.87 7.26 3.92
C LYS A 119 -6.54 6.88 2.49
N GLY A 120 -5.27 6.59 2.25
CA GLY A 120 -4.79 6.07 0.97
C GLY A 120 -4.61 4.56 1.02
N LEU A 121 -4.21 3.98 -0.11
CA LEU A 121 -3.80 2.58 -0.20
C LEU A 121 -2.43 2.47 -0.85
N VAL A 122 -1.62 1.52 -0.39
CA VAL A 122 -0.43 1.06 -1.12
C VAL A 122 -0.67 -0.35 -1.58
N MET A 123 -0.49 -0.59 -2.88
CA MET A 123 -0.83 -1.87 -3.51
C MET A 123 0.39 -2.44 -4.24
N TYR A 124 0.67 -3.73 -4.01
CA TYR A 124 1.82 -4.44 -4.58
C TYR A 124 1.41 -5.49 -5.63
N ILE A 125 0.11 -5.65 -5.86
CA ILE A 125 -0.48 -6.72 -6.69
C ILE A 125 -0.45 -6.42 -8.20
N GLU A 126 0.77 -6.23 -8.73
CA GLU A 126 1.08 -5.82 -10.12
C GLU A 126 0.20 -6.46 -11.19
N LYS A 127 -0.04 -7.77 -11.09
CA LYS A 127 -0.79 -8.58 -12.08
C LYS A 127 -2.21 -8.11 -12.39
N TYR A 128 -2.78 -7.23 -11.58
CA TYR A 128 -4.13 -6.69 -11.81
C TYR A 128 -4.14 -5.31 -12.47
N PHE A 129 -2.98 -4.67 -12.63
CA PHE A 129 -2.86 -3.36 -13.27
C PHE A 129 -2.45 -3.54 -14.73
N LYS A 130 -3.39 -3.24 -15.64
CA LYS A 130 -3.17 -3.29 -17.11
C LYS A 130 -2.10 -2.30 -17.56
N SER A 131 -2.01 -1.17 -16.87
CA SER A 131 -1.02 -0.12 -17.09
C SER A 131 0.44 -0.59 -16.98
N THR A 132 0.68 -1.65 -16.21
CA THR A 132 2.04 -2.17 -15.98
C THR A 132 2.68 -2.72 -17.25
N GLU A 133 1.93 -3.46 -18.08
CA GLU A 133 2.48 -4.01 -19.32
C GLU A 133 2.91 -2.90 -20.28
N TYR A 134 2.12 -1.83 -20.35
CA TYR A 134 2.44 -0.64 -21.15
C TYR A 134 3.73 0.02 -20.66
N ILE A 135 3.86 0.28 -19.36
CA ILE A 135 5.04 0.94 -18.79
C ILE A 135 6.30 0.08 -18.96
N LYS A 136 6.23 -1.23 -18.69
CA LYS A 136 7.34 -2.17 -18.92
C LYS A 136 7.84 -2.13 -20.36
N LYS A 137 6.93 -2.02 -21.34
CA LYS A 137 7.27 -1.87 -22.75
C LYS A 137 8.05 -0.57 -23.01
N LEU A 138 7.67 0.54 -22.38
CA LEU A 138 8.40 1.81 -22.52
C LEU A 138 9.86 1.69 -22.03
N PHE A 139 10.09 0.99 -20.91
CA PHE A 139 11.45 0.71 -20.42
C PHE A 139 12.23 -0.19 -21.39
N ALA A 140 11.62 -1.30 -21.85
CA ALA A 140 12.27 -2.23 -22.77
C ALA A 140 12.65 -1.57 -24.11
N GLU A 141 11.82 -0.65 -24.59
CA GLU A 141 12.05 0.12 -25.82
C GLU A 141 12.93 1.35 -25.61
N LYS A 142 13.42 1.60 -24.38
CA LYS A 142 14.23 2.77 -24.01
C LYS A 142 13.55 4.10 -24.35
N LYS A 143 12.22 4.14 -24.19
CA LYS A 143 11.40 5.35 -24.38
C LYS A 143 11.31 6.22 -23.14
N ILE A 144 11.77 5.70 -21.99
CA ILE A 144 11.93 6.48 -20.78
C ILE A 144 13.30 7.13 -20.79
N ILE A 145 13.33 8.45 -20.63
CA ILE A 145 14.58 9.21 -20.61
C ILE A 145 15.22 9.02 -19.25
N SER A 146 16.44 8.48 -19.24
CA SER A 146 17.29 8.49 -18.04
C SER A 146 17.79 9.91 -17.82
N ASP A 147 17.16 10.62 -16.88
CA ASP A 147 17.56 11.98 -16.54
C ASP A 147 18.51 12.00 -15.33
N ALA A 148 19.61 12.74 -15.46
CA ALA A 148 20.53 13.05 -14.37
C ALA A 148 19.93 14.06 -13.37
N ASN A 149 18.94 14.86 -13.81
CA ASN A 149 18.23 15.85 -13.00
C ASN A 149 16.98 15.24 -12.36
N LYS A 150 17.20 14.24 -11.51
CA LYS A 150 16.13 13.70 -10.67
C LYS A 150 15.70 14.69 -9.59
N ILE A 151 14.42 14.66 -9.27
CA ILE A 151 13.84 15.45 -8.18
C ILE A 151 14.07 14.69 -6.87
N GLU A 152 14.55 15.38 -5.85
CA GLU A 152 14.81 14.79 -4.53
C GLU A 152 13.75 15.24 -3.54
N ILE A 153 12.96 14.29 -3.02
CA ILE A 153 11.94 14.51 -1.99
C ILE A 153 12.06 13.46 -0.88
N LYS A 154 11.43 13.68 0.27
CA LYS A 154 11.26 12.58 1.24
C LYS A 154 10.21 11.59 0.70
N PRO A 155 10.44 10.27 0.69
CA PRO A 155 9.45 9.29 0.20
C PRO A 155 8.06 9.41 0.86
N ARG A 156 8.02 9.85 2.12
CA ARG A 156 6.78 10.18 2.85
C ARG A 156 5.88 11.18 2.12
N GLN A 157 6.44 12.10 1.34
CA GLN A 157 5.69 13.14 0.63
C GLN A 157 4.78 12.57 -0.46
N PHE A 158 5.03 11.36 -0.97
CA PHE A 158 4.05 10.70 -1.85
C PHE A 158 2.70 10.51 -1.14
N PHE A 159 2.70 10.30 0.17
CA PHE A 159 1.49 10.12 0.97
C PHE A 159 0.85 11.42 1.45
N ASP A 160 1.43 12.58 1.09
CA ASP A 160 0.82 13.90 1.35
C ASP A 160 -0.05 14.37 0.18
N LEU A 161 0.02 13.70 -0.98
CA LEU A 161 -0.85 13.95 -2.13
C LEU A 161 -2.27 13.44 -1.86
N ASN A 162 -3.27 13.95 -2.59
CA ASN A 162 -4.65 13.50 -2.49
C ASN A 162 -5.37 13.53 -3.85
N ASP A 163 -6.61 13.03 -3.87
CA ASP A 163 -7.42 12.90 -5.07
C ASP A 163 -8.11 14.17 -5.54
N GLU A 164 -7.79 15.33 -4.97
CA GLU A 164 -8.20 16.64 -5.46
C GLU A 164 -7.14 17.29 -6.35
N TYR A 165 -5.90 16.79 -6.34
CA TYR A 165 -4.81 17.34 -7.15
C TYR A 165 -5.07 17.18 -8.64
N THR A 166 -4.86 18.27 -9.37
CA THR A 166 -4.92 18.35 -10.83
C THR A 166 -3.53 18.27 -11.45
N TYR A 167 -3.45 18.22 -12.78
CA TYR A 167 -2.17 18.32 -13.50
C TYR A 167 -1.37 19.57 -13.11
N GLU A 168 -2.05 20.73 -13.04
CA GLU A 168 -1.42 22.01 -12.70
C GLU A 168 -0.85 21.99 -11.28
N ASP A 169 -1.54 21.38 -10.32
CA ASP A 169 -1.04 21.25 -8.95
C ASP A 169 0.24 20.40 -8.89
N ILE A 170 0.28 19.31 -9.66
CA ILE A 170 1.45 18.42 -9.75
C ILE A 170 2.63 19.12 -10.44
N GLU A 171 2.38 19.85 -11.52
CA GLU A 171 3.40 20.65 -12.22
C GLU A 171 3.93 21.78 -11.33
N ASN A 172 3.08 22.41 -10.50
CA ASN A 172 3.50 23.40 -9.52
C ASN A 172 4.36 22.80 -8.39
N LEU A 173 4.11 21.54 -8.00
CA LEU A 173 4.88 20.84 -6.98
C LEU A 173 6.25 20.37 -7.47
N TYR A 174 6.31 19.81 -8.68
CA TYR A 174 7.49 19.09 -9.18
C TYR A 174 8.19 19.77 -10.37
N GLY A 175 7.60 20.84 -10.90
CA GLY A 175 8.04 21.47 -12.14
C GLY A 175 7.53 20.74 -13.37
N GLN A 176 8.19 20.98 -14.52
CA GLN A 176 7.83 20.30 -15.77
C GLN A 176 8.08 18.79 -15.68
N PRO A 177 7.18 17.94 -16.23
CA PRO A 177 7.38 16.51 -16.25
C PRO A 177 8.59 16.12 -17.10
N HIS A 178 9.29 15.06 -16.68
CA HIS A 178 10.41 14.48 -17.43
C HIS A 178 9.97 13.90 -18.77
N GLY A 179 8.71 13.47 -18.86
CA GLY A 179 8.11 13.15 -20.13
C GLY A 179 6.61 12.91 -20.05
N ILE A 180 6.01 12.84 -21.23
CA ILE A 180 4.60 12.52 -21.43
C ILE A 180 4.55 11.32 -22.39
N THR A 181 3.82 10.28 -22.01
CA THR A 181 3.66 9.06 -22.80
C THR A 181 2.57 9.21 -23.86
N ASP A 182 2.50 8.28 -24.81
CA ASP A 182 1.50 8.32 -25.90
C ASP A 182 0.04 8.25 -25.40
N ASN A 183 -0.19 7.72 -24.20
CA ASN A 183 -1.49 7.73 -23.52
C ASN A 183 -1.63 8.87 -22.50
N ASN A 184 -0.93 9.98 -22.73
CA ASN A 184 -1.03 11.23 -21.96
C ASN A 184 -0.79 11.05 -20.45
N ARG A 185 0.04 10.07 -20.07
CA ARG A 185 0.55 9.97 -18.70
C ARG A 185 1.79 10.82 -18.61
N ILE A 186 1.85 11.67 -17.60
CA ILE A 186 3.10 12.32 -17.25
C ILE A 186 3.91 11.36 -16.37
N TYR A 187 5.23 11.49 -16.46
CA TYR A 187 6.13 10.82 -15.52
C TYR A 187 7.24 11.76 -15.06
N TYR A 188 7.71 11.51 -13.85
CA TYR A 188 8.86 12.18 -13.27
C TYR A 188 9.90 11.16 -12.83
N HIS A 189 11.17 11.54 -12.86
CA HIS A 189 12.24 10.85 -12.17
C HIS A 189 12.41 11.47 -10.78
N ILE A 190 11.91 10.79 -9.74
CA ILE A 190 11.92 11.25 -8.35
C ILE A 190 12.71 10.26 -7.49
N ASN A 191 13.73 10.72 -6.77
CA ASN A 191 14.65 9.92 -5.95
C ASN A 191 15.34 8.79 -6.74
N SER A 192 14.83 7.56 -6.63
CA SER A 192 15.29 6.38 -7.39
C SER A 192 14.11 5.71 -8.11
N TYR A 193 13.07 6.50 -8.40
CA TYR A 193 11.81 6.03 -8.94
C TYR A 193 11.42 6.80 -10.19
N TYR A 194 10.91 6.08 -11.19
CA TYR A 194 10.03 6.67 -12.18
C TYR A 194 8.59 6.61 -11.67
N VAL A 195 8.00 7.79 -11.50
CA VAL A 195 6.65 7.96 -10.96
C VAL A 195 5.71 8.31 -12.09
N PHE A 196 4.80 7.39 -12.41
CA PHE A 196 3.81 7.57 -13.48
C PHE A 196 2.46 7.97 -12.88
N PHE A 197 1.91 9.05 -13.40
CA PHE A 197 0.59 9.57 -13.06
C PHE A 197 -0.50 8.88 -13.89
N PRO A 198 -1.80 9.07 -13.58
CA PRO A 198 -2.90 8.37 -14.26
C PRO A 198 -2.93 8.60 -15.78
N VAL A 199 -3.62 7.71 -16.50
CA VAL A 199 -3.91 7.85 -17.94
C VAL A 199 -4.69 9.15 -18.20
N ASP A 200 -4.38 9.83 -19.30
CA ASP A 200 -5.04 11.08 -19.71
C ASP A 200 -4.96 12.23 -18.68
N PHE A 201 -3.99 12.17 -17.76
CA PHE A 201 -3.84 13.16 -16.70
C PHE A 201 -3.42 14.54 -17.22
N SER A 202 -2.51 14.62 -18.20
CA SER A 202 -2.08 15.91 -18.77
C SER A 202 -3.02 16.48 -19.82
N SER A 203 -3.86 15.66 -20.45
CA SER A 203 -4.72 16.06 -21.56
C SER A 203 -6.12 16.50 -21.13
N ASN A 204 -6.53 16.16 -19.90
CA ASN A 204 -7.86 16.47 -19.38
C ASN A 204 -7.75 17.33 -18.11
N GLN A 205 -8.19 18.58 -18.21
CA GLN A 205 -8.14 19.54 -17.10
C GLN A 205 -9.07 19.16 -15.92
N GLU A 206 -10.04 18.28 -16.15
CA GLU A 206 -10.91 17.76 -15.09
C GLU A 206 -10.36 16.47 -14.45
N SER A 207 -9.27 15.90 -14.99
CA SER A 207 -8.64 14.71 -14.42
C SER A 207 -8.07 15.01 -13.05
N LYS A 208 -8.47 14.20 -12.09
CA LYS A 208 -7.97 14.25 -10.71
C LYS A 208 -6.99 13.11 -10.43
N LEU A 209 -6.10 13.33 -9.48
CA LEU A 209 -5.08 12.36 -9.09
C LEU A 209 -5.71 11.12 -8.41
N ASN A 210 -6.03 10.09 -9.18
CA ASN A 210 -6.56 8.85 -8.60
C ASN A 210 -5.45 8.02 -7.93
N TYR A 211 -4.31 7.86 -8.61
CA TYR A 211 -3.20 7.03 -8.16
C TYR A 211 -1.88 7.51 -8.77
N ILE A 212 -0.77 7.00 -8.24
CA ILE A 212 0.54 6.98 -8.92
C ILE A 212 1.10 5.57 -8.92
N ASP A 213 1.84 5.23 -9.97
CA ASP A 213 2.61 3.99 -10.06
C ASP A 213 4.10 4.28 -9.94
N LEU A 214 4.77 3.57 -9.04
CA LEU A 214 6.21 3.70 -8.82
C LEU A 214 6.93 2.52 -9.45
N TYR A 215 7.96 2.82 -10.23
CA TYR A 215 8.88 1.84 -10.84
C TYR A 215 10.30 2.19 -10.43
N SER A 216 11.16 1.18 -10.22
CA SER A 216 12.60 1.44 -10.10
C SER A 216 13.21 1.86 -11.43
N GLU A 217 14.46 2.32 -11.37
CA GLU A 217 15.21 2.77 -12.55
C GLU A 217 15.38 1.70 -13.64
N ASP A 218 15.33 0.41 -13.26
CA ASP A 218 15.36 -0.73 -14.17
C ASP A 218 13.98 -1.16 -14.71
N GLY A 219 12.91 -0.42 -14.37
CA GLY A 219 11.56 -0.68 -14.84
C GLY A 219 10.80 -1.76 -14.08
N LYS A 220 11.29 -2.23 -12.92
CA LYS A 220 10.51 -3.13 -12.03
C LYS A 220 9.44 -2.33 -11.28
N PHE A 221 8.19 -2.79 -11.32
CA PHE A 221 7.10 -2.22 -10.52
C PHE A 221 7.42 -2.34 -9.03
N LYS A 222 7.16 -1.27 -8.28
CA LYS A 222 7.32 -1.21 -6.83
C LYS A 222 5.97 -1.27 -6.14
N CYS A 223 5.15 -0.25 -6.37
CA CYS A 223 3.81 -0.19 -5.81
C CYS A 223 2.96 0.83 -6.55
N ARG A 224 1.65 0.71 -6.37
CA ARG A 224 0.68 1.77 -6.63
C ARG A 224 0.33 2.45 -5.32
N ILE A 225 0.38 3.77 -5.29
CA ILE A 225 -0.22 4.56 -4.21
C ILE A 225 -1.54 5.11 -4.75
N GLN A 226 -2.65 4.71 -4.14
CA GLN A 226 -3.99 5.12 -4.54
C GLN A 226 -4.57 6.13 -3.54
N TYR A 227 -5.05 7.25 -4.07
CA TYR A 227 -5.59 8.37 -3.31
C TYR A 227 -7.12 8.41 -3.35
N ALA A 228 -7.72 8.04 -4.50
CA ALA A 228 -9.17 8.11 -4.62
C ALA A 228 -9.89 7.08 -3.73
N PRO A 229 -11.16 7.36 -3.35
CA PRO A 229 -11.96 6.46 -2.55
C PRO A 229 -12.01 5.05 -3.13
N ARG A 230 -11.97 4.07 -2.22
CA ARG A 230 -12.09 2.63 -2.54
C ARG A 230 -13.33 2.30 -3.36
N PHE A 231 -14.43 3.02 -3.12
CA PHE A 231 -15.69 2.82 -3.80
C PHE A 231 -16.19 4.15 -4.38
N ILE A 232 -16.55 4.13 -5.66
CA ILE A 232 -17.21 5.24 -6.35
C ILE A 232 -18.52 4.70 -6.91
N ASN A 233 -19.64 5.33 -6.60
CA ASN A 233 -20.97 4.91 -7.06
C ASN A 233 -21.25 3.40 -6.84
N ASN A 234 -20.94 2.89 -5.64
CA ASN A 234 -21.06 1.48 -5.24
C ASN A 234 -20.21 0.49 -6.05
N SER A 235 -19.28 0.98 -6.88
CA SER A 235 -18.33 0.16 -7.65
C SER A 235 -16.94 0.28 -7.04
N SER A 236 -16.20 -0.83 -6.98
CA SER A 236 -14.80 -0.84 -6.52
C SER A 236 -13.94 -0.02 -7.47
N ASN A 237 -13.14 0.90 -6.96
CA ASN A 237 -12.25 1.76 -7.75
C ASN A 237 -10.78 1.27 -7.74
N LEU A 238 -10.50 0.11 -7.13
CA LEU A 238 -9.15 -0.28 -6.75
C LEU A 238 -8.26 -0.77 -7.88
N LEU A 239 -8.86 -1.33 -8.92
CA LEU A 239 -8.16 -1.98 -10.03
C LEU A 239 -8.49 -1.31 -11.37
N TYR A 240 -9.05 -0.10 -11.31
CA TYR A 240 -9.27 0.71 -12.49
C TYR A 240 -7.99 1.48 -12.81
N ASP A 241 -7.61 1.42 -14.09
CA ASP A 241 -6.48 2.16 -14.67
C ASP A 241 -6.97 3.33 -15.49
#